data_AF-A0AAW2UAF9-F1
#
_entry.id   AF-A0AAW2UAF9-F1
#
_cell.length_a   1.000
_cell.length_b   1.000
_cell.length_c   1.000
_cell.angle_alpha   90.00
_cell.angle_beta   90.00
_cell.angle_gamma   90.00
#
_symmetry.space_group_name_H-M   'P 1'
#
loop_
_entity.id
_entity.type
_entity.pdbx_description
1 polymer ?
#
loop_
_entity_poly.entity_id
_entity_poly.type
_entity_poly.pdbx_seq_one_letter_code
_entity_poly.pdbx_strand_id
1 'polypeptide(L)'
;MAQYIPTLDYYSGGLPKACTMYASSECYFGLNLNPMCNPSEVSYTIMPNMAYFEFLPHEPNSPGLGVPVQPVDLANVEVGKEYELVITTYAGLYRYRVGDILRVTGFYNLAPQFQFIRRKNVLLSIDTDKTDEAELQAAIENASQLLREFNTSVVEYTSYADAKTIPGHYVIYWELLAKNSANSASDEVLDQCCLAMEESLNSVYRQCRVSDNSIGQLEIRVVKSGTFEELMDYAISRGASINQYKVPRCVSFTPIMELLDSRVVSTHFSPSLPHWVPERRC
;
A
#
# COMPACT_ATOMS: atom_id res chain seq x y z
N MET A 1 8.80 -0.67 3.31
CA MET A 1 9.60 -1.90 3.15
C MET A 1 9.78 -2.74 4.43
N ALA A 2 9.11 -2.43 5.56
CA ALA A 2 9.23 -3.25 6.77
C ALA A 2 8.84 -4.74 6.55
N GLN A 3 7.99 -5.03 5.56
CA GLN A 3 7.57 -6.37 5.16
C GLN A 3 8.72 -7.32 4.79
N TYR A 4 9.87 -6.79 4.34
CA TYR A 4 11.02 -7.60 3.94
C TYR A 4 11.99 -7.92 5.09
N ILE A 5 11.78 -7.36 6.30
CA ILE A 5 12.69 -7.54 7.43
C ILE A 5 12.90 -9.04 7.77
N PRO A 6 11.85 -9.88 7.88
CA PRO A 6 12.04 -11.30 8.20
C PRO A 6 12.85 -12.05 7.14
N THR A 7 12.58 -11.77 5.85
CA THR A 7 13.28 -12.38 4.72
C THR A 7 14.76 -11.98 4.70
N LEU A 8 15.06 -10.70 4.95
CA LEU A 8 16.43 -10.21 5.06
C LEU A 8 17.17 -10.81 6.25
N ASP A 9 16.49 -10.99 7.39
CA ASP A 9 17.08 -11.63 8.57
C ASP A 9 17.43 -13.09 8.31
N TYR A 10 16.56 -13.83 7.61
CA TYR A 10 16.83 -15.21 7.21
C TYR A 10 18.10 -15.33 6.35
N TYR A 11 18.21 -14.54 5.27
CA TYR A 11 19.34 -14.64 4.34
C TYR A 11 20.64 -14.05 4.88
N SER A 12 20.55 -13.01 5.72
CA SER A 12 21.74 -12.36 6.29
C SER A 12 22.26 -13.06 7.54
N GLY A 13 21.48 -13.95 8.16
CA GLY A 13 21.82 -14.52 9.47
C GLY A 13 21.70 -13.48 10.60
N GLY A 14 20.79 -12.52 10.45
CA GLY A 14 20.52 -11.48 11.44
C GLY A 14 21.52 -10.33 11.46
N LEU A 15 22.17 -10.01 10.33
CA LEU A 15 23.02 -8.83 10.23
C LEU A 15 22.19 -7.54 10.43
N PRO A 16 22.77 -6.46 10.99
CA PRO A 16 22.08 -5.19 11.15
C PRO A 16 21.60 -4.60 9.81
N LYS A 17 20.38 -4.04 9.79
CA LYS A 17 19.77 -3.44 8.60
C LYS A 17 19.79 -1.92 8.76
N ALA A 18 20.67 -1.27 8.02
CA ALA A 18 20.82 0.18 8.11
C ALA A 18 19.85 0.92 7.19
N CYS A 19 18.92 1.68 7.77
CA CYS A 19 18.08 2.63 7.03
C CYS A 19 18.71 4.02 7.15
N THR A 20 19.44 4.47 6.13
CA THR A 20 20.35 5.62 6.24
C THR A 20 19.74 6.96 5.87
N MET A 21 18.83 6.99 4.89
CA MET A 21 18.32 8.23 4.32
C MET A 21 16.79 8.20 4.14
N TYR A 22 16.19 9.38 4.22
CA TYR A 22 14.81 9.64 3.86
C TYR A 22 14.78 10.73 2.78
N ALA A 23 14.31 10.37 1.59
CA ALA A 23 14.30 11.22 0.40
C ALA A 23 13.17 10.83 -0.56
N SER A 24 12.85 11.71 -1.49
CA SER A 24 11.92 11.46 -2.60
C SER A 24 12.42 12.11 -3.90
N SER A 25 11.69 11.90 -5.00
CA SER A 25 11.94 12.58 -6.28
C SER A 25 11.84 14.11 -6.18
N GLU A 26 10.99 14.60 -5.28
CA GLU A 26 10.65 16.01 -5.10
C GLU A 26 11.71 16.73 -4.25
N CYS A 27 12.31 16.05 -3.27
CA CYS A 27 13.32 16.62 -2.37
C CYS A 27 14.05 15.53 -1.57
N TYR A 28 15.31 15.79 -1.21
CA TYR A 28 16.02 15.03 -0.19
C TYR A 28 15.69 15.62 1.18
N PHE A 29 15.24 14.81 2.14
CA PHE A 29 14.72 15.33 3.41
C PHE A 29 15.76 15.26 4.53
N GLY A 30 16.30 14.07 4.77
CA GLY A 30 17.09 13.84 5.97
C GLY A 30 17.79 12.49 6.02
N LEU A 31 18.47 12.25 7.14
CA LEU A 31 19.24 11.03 7.38
C LEU A 31 18.96 10.47 8.78
N ASN A 32 19.20 9.17 8.94
CA ASN A 32 19.18 8.51 10.23
C ASN A 32 20.53 8.72 10.93
N LEU A 33 20.51 9.45 12.05
CA LEU A 33 21.72 9.71 12.84
C LEU A 33 22.17 8.50 13.69
N ASN A 34 21.33 7.47 13.82
CA ASN A 34 21.66 6.20 14.44
C ASN A 34 21.37 5.03 13.47
N PRO A 35 22.20 4.83 12.43
CA PRO A 35 21.92 3.87 11.37
C PRO A 35 21.90 2.40 11.82
N MET A 36 22.41 2.10 13.01
CA MET A 36 22.49 0.73 13.54
C MET A 36 21.35 0.41 14.52
N CYS A 37 20.36 1.29 14.68
CA CYS A 37 19.20 1.03 15.52
C CYS A 37 18.34 -0.13 15.00
N ASN A 38 17.43 -0.63 15.83
CA ASN A 38 16.45 -1.60 15.37
C ASN A 38 15.59 -0.97 14.26
N PRO A 39 15.24 -1.69 13.17
CA PRO A 39 14.32 -1.21 12.15
C PRO A 39 12.99 -0.62 12.68
N SER A 40 12.48 -1.10 13.82
CA SER A 40 11.26 -0.55 14.44
C SER A 40 11.44 0.82 15.11
N GLU A 41 12.68 1.23 15.37
CA GLU A 41 13.06 2.45 16.09
C GLU A 41 13.63 3.53 15.17
N VAL A 42 13.72 3.26 13.86
CA VAL A 42 14.30 4.18 12.88
C VAL A 42 13.60 5.53 12.92
N SER A 43 14.40 6.57 13.12
CA SER A 43 13.98 7.97 13.08
C SER A 43 14.93 8.78 12.22
N TYR A 44 14.39 9.60 11.33
CA TYR A 44 15.14 10.45 10.42
C TYR A 44 15.17 11.89 10.92
N THR A 45 16.35 12.49 10.95
CA THR A 45 16.53 13.91 11.23
C THR A 45 16.48 14.67 9.92
N ILE A 46 15.49 15.55 9.77
CA ILE A 46 15.35 16.41 8.59
C ILE A 46 16.46 17.47 8.60
N MET A 47 17.12 17.63 7.46
CA MET A 47 18.23 18.56 7.27
C MET A 47 17.70 19.94 6.85
N PRO A 48 17.78 20.97 7.71
CA PRO A 48 17.08 22.25 7.50
C PRO A 48 17.51 23.05 6.25
N ASN A 49 18.64 22.68 5.64
CA ASN A 49 19.19 23.34 4.45
C ASN A 49 18.66 22.77 3.13
N MET A 50 17.90 21.67 3.15
CA MET A 50 17.50 20.97 1.92
C MET A 50 16.26 21.60 1.25
N ALA A 51 15.33 22.09 2.05
CA ALA A 51 14.12 22.80 1.64
C ALA A 51 13.56 23.58 2.84
N TYR A 52 12.52 24.38 2.62
CA TYR A 52 11.70 24.87 3.73
C TYR A 52 10.60 23.84 4.04
N PHE A 53 10.47 23.47 5.31
CA PHE A 53 9.65 22.35 5.78
C PHE A 53 8.53 22.85 6.71
N GLU A 54 7.30 22.53 6.31
CA GLU A 54 6.06 22.77 7.04
C GLU A 54 5.39 21.43 7.37
N PHE A 55 4.59 21.39 8.43
CA PHE A 55 3.96 20.17 8.95
C PHE A 55 2.49 20.41 9.21
N LEU A 56 1.62 19.71 8.49
CA LEU A 56 0.17 19.76 8.71
C LEU A 56 -0.22 18.72 9.78
N PRO A 57 -0.76 19.13 10.95
CA PRO A 57 -1.23 18.20 11.97
C PRO A 57 -2.17 17.13 11.41
N HIS A 58 -1.91 15.87 11.75
CA HIS A 58 -2.76 14.73 11.40
C HIS A 58 -3.48 14.24 12.65
N GLU A 59 -4.78 14.50 12.72
CA GLU A 59 -5.65 13.90 13.74
C GLU A 59 -6.47 12.76 13.10
N PRO A 60 -6.30 11.50 13.54
CA PRO A 60 -6.97 10.36 12.92
C PRO A 60 -8.50 10.36 13.11
N ASN A 61 -9.01 11.11 14.09
CA ASN A 61 -10.43 11.12 14.47
C ASN A 61 -11.13 12.48 14.32
N SER A 62 -10.52 13.47 13.66
CA SER A 62 -11.21 14.75 13.46
C SER A 62 -12.23 14.61 12.33
N PRO A 63 -13.56 14.71 12.58
CA PRO A 63 -14.51 14.92 11.50
C PRO A 63 -14.11 16.23 10.82
N GLY A 64 -14.10 16.25 9.48
CA GLY A 64 -13.66 17.38 8.64
C GLY A 64 -14.44 18.68 8.88
N LEU A 65 -14.27 19.27 10.06
CA LEU A 65 -14.68 20.60 10.42
C LEU A 65 -13.69 21.52 9.73
N GLY A 66 -14.19 22.32 8.80
CA GLY A 66 -13.44 23.22 7.90
C GLY A 66 -12.72 24.37 8.61
N VAL A 67 -12.02 24.10 9.70
CA VAL A 67 -11.02 25.00 10.25
C VAL A 67 -9.74 24.78 9.43
N PRO A 68 -9.20 25.82 8.77
CA PRO A 68 -7.92 25.70 8.09
C PRO A 68 -6.85 25.41 9.13
N VAL A 69 -6.38 24.15 9.16
CA VAL A 69 -5.28 23.75 10.04
C VAL A 69 -4.03 24.46 9.53
N GLN A 70 -3.50 25.38 10.33
CA GLN A 70 -2.25 26.04 9.98
C GLN A 70 -1.11 25.03 10.06
N PRO A 71 -0.25 24.94 9.03
CA PRO A 71 0.95 24.15 9.15
C PRO A 71 1.88 24.75 10.20
N VAL A 72 2.67 23.88 10.80
CA VAL A 72 3.65 24.17 11.82
C VAL A 72 5.03 24.16 11.20
N ASP A 73 5.90 25.10 11.57
CA ASP A 73 7.30 25.09 11.14
C ASP A 73 8.05 23.87 11.68
N LEU A 74 9.13 23.47 10.98
CA LEU A 74 10.04 22.40 11.41
C LEU A 74 10.44 22.48 12.89
N ALA A 75 10.75 23.67 13.40
CA ALA A 75 11.21 23.85 14.78
C ALA A 75 10.09 23.73 15.84
N ASN A 76 8.82 23.78 15.43
CA ASN A 76 7.67 23.93 16.34
C ASN A 76 6.82 22.66 16.44
N VAL A 77 7.26 21.55 15.84
CA VAL A 77 6.56 20.26 15.94
C VAL A 77 6.63 19.70 17.37
N GLU A 78 5.65 18.87 17.75
CA GLU A 78 5.56 18.32 19.11
C GLU A 78 5.81 16.81 19.14
N VAL A 79 6.58 16.34 20.11
CA VAL A 79 6.89 14.91 20.30
C VAL A 79 5.59 14.11 20.46
N GLY A 80 5.51 12.98 19.77
CA GLY A 80 4.37 12.06 19.80
C GLY A 80 3.23 12.44 18.85
N LYS A 81 3.20 13.67 18.30
CA LYS A 81 2.20 14.06 17.30
C LYS A 81 2.56 13.58 15.90
N GLU A 82 1.52 13.35 15.10
CA GLU A 82 1.62 12.96 13.69
C GLU A 82 1.34 14.15 12.79
N TYR A 83 2.10 14.26 11.70
CA TYR A 83 2.01 15.35 10.75
C TYR A 83 2.15 14.85 9.32
N GLU A 84 1.48 15.52 8.39
CA GLU A 84 1.76 15.39 6.96
C GLU A 84 2.85 16.38 6.54
N LEU A 85 3.85 15.89 5.82
CA LEU A 85 4.98 16.69 5.35
C LEU A 85 4.57 17.62 4.20
N VAL A 86 4.92 18.91 4.34
CA VAL A 86 4.75 19.96 3.34
C VAL A 86 6.12 20.59 3.05
N ILE A 87 6.47 20.72 1.77
CA ILE A 87 7.78 21.22 1.34
C ILE A 87 7.68 22.43 0.43
N THR A 88 8.62 23.36 0.60
CA THR A 88 8.92 24.40 -0.38
C THR A 88 10.35 24.24 -0.86
N THR A 89 10.55 23.93 -2.15
CA THR A 89 11.85 23.55 -2.72
C THR A 89 12.43 24.65 -3.61
N TYR A 90 13.75 24.63 -3.77
CA TYR A 90 14.46 25.52 -4.70
C TYR A 90 14.01 25.36 -6.16
N ALA A 91 13.47 24.19 -6.53
CA ALA A 91 12.97 23.89 -7.87
C ALA A 91 11.55 24.45 -8.15
N GLY A 92 10.95 25.16 -7.20
CA GLY A 92 9.68 25.86 -7.41
C GLY A 92 8.43 25.07 -7.00
N LEU A 93 8.57 24.01 -6.19
CA LEU A 93 7.43 23.46 -5.47
C LEU A 93 7.15 24.36 -4.27
N TYR A 94 5.95 24.91 -4.16
CA TYR A 94 5.56 25.81 -3.06
C TYR A 94 4.47 25.18 -2.22
N ARG A 95 4.76 24.98 -0.93
CA ARG A 95 3.84 24.36 0.04
C ARG A 95 3.23 23.06 -0.50
N TYR A 96 4.07 22.28 -1.19
CA TYR A 96 3.68 21.04 -1.82
C TYR A 96 3.51 19.96 -0.77
N ARG A 97 2.34 19.31 -0.78
CA ARG A 97 2.02 18.20 0.14
C ARG A 97 2.64 16.91 -0.39
N VAL A 98 3.64 16.38 0.32
CA VAL A 98 4.32 15.14 -0.06
C VAL A 98 3.40 13.92 0.11
N GLY A 99 2.46 14.01 1.06
CA GLY A 99 1.55 12.94 1.43
C GLY A 99 2.13 11.95 2.44
N ASP A 100 3.38 12.09 2.84
CA ASP A 100 4.00 11.27 3.87
C ASP A 100 3.54 11.72 5.27
N ILE A 101 3.18 10.75 6.11
CA ILE A 101 2.78 10.92 7.50
C ILE A 101 3.93 10.52 8.40
N LEU A 102 4.34 11.47 9.23
CA LEU A 102 5.53 11.40 10.07
C LEU A 102 5.13 11.62 11.53
N ARG A 103 5.67 10.81 12.43
CA ARG A 103 5.51 10.99 13.87
C ARG A 103 6.80 11.54 14.47
N VAL A 104 6.70 12.61 15.24
CA VAL A 104 7.87 13.17 15.94
C VAL A 104 8.27 12.21 17.06
N THR A 105 9.49 11.70 17.04
CA THR A 105 10.02 10.79 18.08
C THR A 105 10.93 11.49 19.09
N GLY A 106 11.49 12.64 18.71
CA GLY A 106 12.40 13.39 19.57
C GLY A 106 13.09 14.52 18.80
N PHE A 107 14.19 15.01 19.36
CA PHE A 107 14.99 16.07 18.78
C PHE A 107 16.48 15.73 18.88
N TYR A 108 17.22 16.04 17.81
CA TYR A 108 18.66 16.10 17.82
C TYR A 108 19.09 17.57 17.85
N ASN A 109 19.56 18.03 19.01
CA ASN A 109 19.67 19.46 19.33
C ASN A 109 18.30 20.15 19.16
N LEU A 110 18.17 21.05 18.18
CA LEU A 110 16.93 21.74 17.84
C LEU A 110 16.22 21.12 16.63
N ALA A 111 16.84 20.16 15.92
CA ALA A 111 16.25 19.56 14.74
C ALA A 111 15.37 18.36 15.14
N PRO A 112 14.08 18.33 14.77
CA PRO A 112 13.20 17.21 15.10
C PRO A 112 13.63 15.92 14.37
N GLN A 113 13.32 14.80 15.00
CA GLN A 113 13.47 13.45 14.46
C GLN A 113 12.10 12.84 14.21
N PHE A 114 11.95 12.18 13.06
CA PHE A 114 10.67 11.67 12.60
C PHE A 114 10.74 10.18 12.31
N GLN A 115 9.78 9.43 12.85
CA GLN A 115 9.48 8.09 12.40
C GLN A 115 8.51 8.17 11.21
N PHE A 116 8.85 7.48 10.13
CA PHE A 116 7.95 7.32 8.99
C PHE A 116 6.80 6.38 9.35
N ILE A 117 5.57 6.87 9.27
CA ILE A 117 4.37 6.06 9.56
C ILE A 117 3.85 5.41 8.28
N ARG A 118 3.49 6.23 7.28
CA ARG A 118 2.94 5.77 5.99
C ARG A 118 2.90 6.92 5.00
N ARG A 119 2.71 6.60 3.72
CA ARG A 119 2.26 7.58 2.71
C ARG A 119 0.75 7.51 2.59
N LYS A 120 0.09 8.66 2.56
CA LYS A 120 -1.37 8.76 2.35
C LYS A 120 -1.76 8.09 1.05
N ASN A 121 -2.94 7.47 1.07
CA ASN A 121 -3.58 6.80 -0.06
C ASN A 121 -2.78 5.65 -0.68
N VAL A 122 -1.73 5.12 -0.06
CA VAL A 122 -1.07 3.90 -0.57
C VAL A 122 -1.75 2.68 0.06
N LEU A 123 -2.34 1.85 -0.79
CA LEU A 123 -3.03 0.62 -0.41
C LEU A 123 -2.12 -0.61 -0.57
N LEU A 124 -1.44 -0.72 -1.72
CA LEU A 124 -0.50 -1.80 -2.03
C LEU A 124 0.83 -1.24 -2.53
N SER A 125 1.92 -1.93 -2.19
CA SER A 125 3.28 -1.58 -2.60
C SER A 125 4.22 -2.79 -2.40
N ILE A 126 4.92 -3.20 -3.46
CA ILE A 126 5.94 -4.26 -3.41
C ILE A 126 7.34 -3.66 -3.44
N ASP A 127 7.61 -2.75 -4.36
CA ASP A 127 8.88 -2.07 -4.56
C ASP A 127 8.68 -0.54 -4.55
N THR A 128 8.76 0.11 -5.71
CA THR A 128 8.54 1.56 -5.86
C THR A 128 7.11 1.90 -6.27
N ASP A 129 6.34 0.89 -6.67
CA ASP A 129 4.92 0.97 -6.98
C ASP A 129 4.11 1.41 -5.76
N LYS A 130 3.10 2.23 -6.04
CA LYS A 130 2.15 2.73 -5.06
C LYS A 130 0.78 2.67 -5.71
N THR A 131 -0.02 1.68 -5.36
CA THR A 131 -1.41 1.58 -5.82
C THR A 131 -2.34 2.09 -4.75
N ASP A 132 -3.25 2.99 -5.12
CA ASP A 132 -4.28 3.52 -4.23
C ASP A 132 -5.60 2.74 -4.32
N GLU A 133 -6.54 3.05 -3.44
CA GLU A 133 -7.84 2.39 -3.40
C GLU A 133 -8.67 2.64 -4.66
N ALA A 134 -8.57 3.82 -5.27
CA ALA A 134 -9.34 4.16 -6.46
C ALA A 134 -8.79 3.43 -7.70
N GLU A 135 -7.47 3.33 -7.84
CA GLU A 135 -6.80 2.54 -8.87
C GLU A 135 -7.15 1.05 -8.74
N LEU A 136 -7.11 0.50 -7.52
CA LEU A 136 -7.49 -0.90 -7.31
C LEU A 136 -8.98 -1.13 -7.62
N GLN A 137 -9.86 -0.23 -7.18
CA GLN A 137 -11.29 -0.31 -7.48
C GLN A 137 -11.54 -0.28 -8.99
N ALA A 138 -10.91 0.65 -9.71
CA ALA A 138 -11.04 0.73 -11.17
C ALA A 138 -10.50 -0.53 -11.87
N ALA A 139 -9.38 -1.09 -11.40
CA ALA A 139 -8.83 -2.33 -11.93
C ALA A 139 -9.80 -3.52 -11.77
N ILE A 140 -10.46 -3.62 -10.61
CA ILE A 140 -11.45 -4.66 -10.34
C ILE A 140 -12.71 -4.46 -11.18
N GLU A 141 -13.18 -3.22 -11.32
CA GLU A 141 -14.31 -2.90 -12.19
C GLU A 141 -14.05 -3.28 -13.63
N ASN A 142 -12.86 -3.00 -14.17
CA ASN A 142 -12.45 -3.40 -15.52
C ASN A 142 -12.39 -4.91 -15.67
N ALA A 143 -11.72 -5.61 -14.75
CA ALA A 143 -11.64 -7.07 -14.79
C ALA A 143 -13.00 -7.75 -14.63
N SER A 144 -13.91 -7.17 -13.84
CA SER A 144 -15.28 -7.67 -13.65
C SER A 144 -16.11 -7.63 -14.93
N GLN A 145 -15.73 -6.83 -15.94
CA GLN A 145 -16.44 -6.78 -17.22
C GLN A 145 -16.36 -8.13 -17.95
N LEU A 146 -15.22 -8.83 -17.84
CA LEU A 146 -15.01 -10.15 -18.44
C LEU A 146 -15.91 -11.22 -17.81
N LEU A 147 -16.23 -11.07 -16.51
CA LEU A 147 -17.11 -12.01 -15.80
C LEU A 147 -18.59 -11.87 -16.18
N ARG A 148 -19.00 -10.74 -16.77
CA ARG A 148 -20.40 -10.47 -17.11
C ARG A 148 -20.95 -11.46 -18.14
N GLU A 149 -20.12 -11.92 -19.08
CA GLU A 149 -20.51 -12.91 -20.09
C GLU A 149 -20.93 -14.25 -19.45
N PHE A 150 -20.35 -14.56 -18.29
CA PHE A 150 -20.59 -15.77 -17.52
C PHE A 150 -21.66 -15.59 -16.43
N ASN A 151 -22.38 -14.46 -16.43
CA ASN A 151 -23.34 -14.10 -15.36
C ASN A 151 -22.75 -14.24 -13.94
N THR A 152 -21.46 -13.96 -13.82
CA THR A 152 -20.70 -14.00 -12.57
C THR A 152 -20.38 -12.56 -12.17
N SER A 153 -20.51 -12.25 -10.88
CA SER A 153 -20.18 -10.93 -10.34
C SER A 153 -19.29 -11.07 -9.11
N VAL A 154 -18.37 -10.13 -8.93
CA VAL A 154 -17.60 -9.99 -7.69
C VAL A 154 -18.54 -9.43 -6.62
N VAL A 155 -18.75 -10.19 -5.55
CA VAL A 155 -19.55 -9.78 -4.39
C VAL A 155 -18.74 -8.85 -3.52
N GLU A 156 -17.57 -9.35 -3.10
CA GLU A 156 -16.62 -8.59 -2.32
C GLU A 156 -15.20 -8.97 -2.67
N TYR A 157 -14.28 -8.07 -2.31
CA TYR A 157 -12.86 -8.27 -2.50
C TYR A 157 -12.03 -7.63 -1.40
N THR A 158 -10.83 -8.17 -1.22
CA THR A 158 -9.73 -7.54 -0.47
C THR A 158 -8.41 -7.86 -1.14
N SER A 159 -7.34 -7.22 -0.70
CA SER A 159 -6.00 -7.38 -1.29
C SER A 159 -4.91 -7.50 -0.23
N TYR A 160 -3.76 -8.02 -0.62
CA TYR A 160 -2.53 -7.90 0.15
C TYR A 160 -1.30 -7.97 -0.75
N ALA A 161 -0.17 -7.46 -0.25
CA ALA A 161 1.13 -7.55 -0.90
C ALA A 161 1.87 -8.79 -0.40
N ASP A 162 2.07 -9.78 -1.27
CA ASP A 162 2.79 -11.00 -0.93
C ASP A 162 4.30 -10.80 -1.14
N ALA A 163 5.06 -10.96 -0.06
CA ALA A 163 6.51 -10.86 -0.04
C ALA A 163 7.19 -12.20 0.31
N LYS A 164 6.45 -13.32 0.28
CA LYS A 164 6.98 -14.67 0.54
C LYS A 164 7.91 -15.15 -0.57
N THR A 165 7.60 -14.79 -1.82
CA THR A 165 8.44 -15.05 -2.99
C THR A 165 9.15 -13.78 -3.45
N ILE A 166 10.25 -13.94 -4.19
CA ILE A 166 11.03 -12.83 -4.76
C ILE A 166 11.07 -13.02 -6.29
N PRO A 167 10.55 -12.08 -7.09
CA PRO A 167 9.87 -10.84 -6.66
C PRO A 167 8.54 -11.13 -5.94
N GLY A 168 8.15 -10.21 -5.06
CA GLY A 168 6.82 -10.23 -4.44
C GLY A 168 5.74 -9.81 -5.43
N HIS A 169 4.47 -10.05 -5.14
CA HIS A 169 3.36 -9.76 -6.04
C HIS A 169 2.09 -9.37 -5.31
N TYR A 170 1.13 -8.81 -6.06
CA TYR A 170 -0.18 -8.47 -5.52
C TYR A 170 -1.07 -9.70 -5.50
N VAL A 171 -1.78 -9.90 -4.40
CA VAL A 171 -2.79 -10.96 -4.28
C VAL A 171 -4.14 -10.35 -3.95
N ILE A 172 -5.13 -10.67 -4.77
CA ILE A 172 -6.49 -10.17 -4.67
C ILE A 172 -7.42 -11.34 -4.35
N TYR A 173 -8.15 -11.24 -3.24
CA TYR A 173 -9.17 -12.22 -2.90
C TYR A 173 -10.50 -11.79 -3.49
N TRP A 174 -11.16 -12.70 -4.21
CA TRP A 174 -12.48 -12.49 -4.80
C TRP A 174 -13.49 -13.48 -4.26
N GLU A 175 -14.58 -12.98 -3.70
CA GLU A 175 -15.79 -13.78 -3.49
C GLU A 175 -16.72 -13.56 -4.68
N LEU A 176 -17.01 -14.63 -5.41
CA LEU A 176 -17.80 -14.60 -6.63
C LEU A 176 -19.22 -15.10 -6.38
N LEU A 177 -20.20 -14.46 -7.04
CA LEU A 177 -21.56 -14.94 -7.14
C LEU A 177 -21.85 -15.34 -8.59
N ALA A 178 -21.95 -16.65 -8.82
CA ALA A 178 -22.41 -17.20 -10.09
C ALA A 178 -23.92 -17.44 -10.03
N LYS A 179 -24.70 -16.79 -10.90
CA LYS A 179 -26.17 -17.00 -10.94
C LYS A 179 -26.57 -18.38 -11.43
N ASN A 180 -25.74 -19.02 -12.24
CA ASN A 180 -25.93 -20.38 -12.76
C ASN A 180 -24.64 -21.19 -12.60
N SER A 181 -24.66 -22.25 -11.79
CA SER A 181 -23.46 -23.09 -11.56
C SER A 181 -22.96 -23.83 -12.80
N ALA A 182 -23.76 -23.92 -13.86
CA ALA A 182 -23.41 -24.58 -15.11
C ALA A 182 -22.52 -23.74 -16.05
N ASN A 183 -22.47 -22.41 -15.86
CA ASN A 183 -21.68 -21.44 -16.65
C ASN A 183 -20.76 -20.62 -15.73
N SER A 184 -20.10 -21.24 -14.76
CA SER A 184 -19.07 -20.55 -13.98
C SER A 184 -17.94 -20.07 -14.91
N ALA A 185 -17.33 -18.93 -14.59
CA ALA A 185 -16.15 -18.45 -15.31
C ALA A 185 -15.08 -19.55 -15.33
N SER A 186 -14.49 -19.80 -16.50
CA SER A 186 -13.39 -20.75 -16.64
C SER A 186 -12.11 -20.19 -16.01
N ASP A 187 -11.18 -21.07 -15.68
CA ASP A 187 -9.85 -20.68 -15.16
C ASP A 187 -9.15 -19.70 -16.13
N GLU A 188 -9.27 -19.94 -17.44
CA GLU A 188 -8.74 -19.06 -18.49
C GLU A 188 -9.30 -17.63 -18.42
N VAL A 189 -10.58 -17.45 -18.06
CA VAL A 189 -11.19 -16.13 -17.92
C VAL A 189 -10.67 -15.43 -16.68
N LEU A 190 -10.43 -16.16 -15.59
CA LEU A 190 -9.86 -15.60 -14.36
C LEU A 190 -8.38 -15.21 -14.54
N ASP A 191 -7.62 -15.97 -15.31
CA ASP A 191 -6.27 -15.58 -15.75
C ASP A 191 -6.33 -14.28 -16.58
N GLN A 192 -7.27 -14.15 -17.51
CA GLN A 192 -7.46 -12.90 -18.26
C GLN A 192 -7.94 -11.74 -17.37
N CYS A 193 -8.74 -12.00 -16.33
CA CYS A 193 -9.07 -11.00 -15.32
C CYS A 193 -7.82 -10.49 -14.61
N CYS A 194 -6.87 -11.35 -14.27
CA CYS A 194 -5.59 -10.95 -13.67
C CYS A 194 -4.87 -9.95 -14.58
N LEU A 195 -4.75 -10.26 -15.88
CA LEU A 195 -4.12 -9.38 -16.87
C LEU A 195 -4.87 -8.05 -17.01
N ALA A 196 -6.20 -8.08 -17.09
CA ALA A 196 -7.02 -6.87 -17.20
C ALA A 196 -6.86 -5.95 -15.97
N MET A 197 -6.66 -6.52 -14.78
CA MET A 197 -6.29 -5.76 -13.59
C MET A 197 -4.91 -5.13 -13.76
N GLU A 198 -3.88 -5.90 -14.14
CA GLU A 198 -2.52 -5.39 -14.32
C GLU A 198 -2.44 -4.25 -15.36
N GLU A 199 -3.21 -4.33 -16.44
CA GLU A 199 -3.30 -3.29 -17.48
C GLU A 199 -3.95 -2.00 -16.97
N SER A 200 -4.84 -2.11 -15.99
CA SER A 200 -5.54 -0.97 -15.39
C SER A 200 -4.73 -0.26 -14.31
N LEU A 201 -3.66 -0.89 -13.82
CA LEU A 201 -2.77 -0.29 -12.82
C LEU A 201 -1.85 0.76 -13.44
N ASN A 202 -1.30 1.61 -12.56
CA ASN A 202 -0.49 2.75 -12.98
C ASN A 202 0.81 2.35 -13.70
N SER A 203 1.41 3.34 -14.37
CA SER A 203 2.62 3.15 -15.18
C SER A 203 3.79 2.58 -14.38
N VAL A 204 3.91 2.92 -13.08
CA VAL A 204 5.00 2.41 -12.23
C VAL A 204 4.83 0.93 -11.96
N TYR A 205 3.62 0.46 -11.61
CA TYR A 205 3.35 -0.97 -11.46
C TYR A 205 3.70 -1.74 -12.74
N ARG A 206 3.22 -1.25 -13.90
CA ARG A 206 3.48 -1.89 -15.20
C ARG A 206 4.95 -1.85 -15.58
N GLN A 207 5.66 -0.77 -15.27
CA GLN A 207 7.13 -0.68 -15.43
C GLN A 207 7.85 -1.73 -14.59
N CYS A 208 7.49 -1.86 -13.32
CA CYS A 208 8.09 -2.84 -12.41
C CYS A 208 7.84 -4.30 -12.84
N ARG A 209 6.70 -4.56 -13.49
CA ARG A 209 6.38 -5.86 -14.10
C ARG A 209 7.18 -6.14 -15.38
N VAL A 210 7.32 -5.16 -16.28
CA VAL A 210 7.83 -5.35 -17.64
C VAL A 210 9.34 -5.11 -17.76
N SER A 211 9.83 -4.01 -17.17
CA SER A 211 11.21 -3.55 -17.28
C SER A 211 12.06 -4.07 -16.14
N ASP A 212 11.62 -3.80 -14.90
CA ASP A 212 12.50 -3.95 -13.74
C ASP A 212 12.46 -5.37 -13.16
N ASN A 213 11.43 -6.16 -13.52
CA ASN A 213 11.15 -7.49 -12.98
C ASN A 213 11.11 -7.52 -11.43
N SER A 214 10.74 -6.40 -10.81
CA SER A 214 10.69 -6.24 -9.35
C SER A 214 9.33 -6.62 -8.75
N ILE A 215 8.30 -6.82 -9.59
CA ILE A 215 6.97 -7.31 -9.19
C ILE A 215 6.65 -8.61 -9.95
N GLY A 216 6.19 -9.64 -9.23
CA GLY A 216 5.71 -10.90 -9.77
C GLY A 216 4.31 -10.80 -10.40
N GLN A 217 3.80 -11.91 -10.92
CA GLN A 217 2.48 -11.94 -11.57
C GLN A 217 1.38 -11.67 -10.55
N LEU A 218 0.45 -10.77 -10.86
CA LEU A 218 -0.75 -10.57 -10.04
C LEU A 218 -1.51 -11.89 -9.92
N GLU A 219 -1.93 -12.18 -8.68
CA GLU A 219 -2.65 -13.40 -8.32
C GLU A 219 -4.08 -13.07 -7.89
N ILE A 220 -5.07 -13.75 -8.46
CA ILE A 220 -6.45 -13.75 -7.98
C ILE A 220 -6.71 -15.07 -7.25
N ARG A 221 -7.12 -14.96 -5.97
CA ARG A 221 -7.59 -16.08 -5.16
C ARG A 221 -9.10 -16.04 -5.02
N VAL A 222 -9.79 -16.99 -5.63
CA VAL A 222 -11.24 -17.12 -5.49
C VAL A 222 -11.55 -17.79 -4.15
N VAL A 223 -12.38 -17.19 -3.32
CA VAL A 223 -12.80 -17.74 -2.02
C VAL A 223 -14.23 -18.27 -2.07
N LYS A 224 -14.58 -19.14 -1.11
CA LYS A 224 -15.93 -19.69 -0.97
C LYS A 224 -16.95 -18.58 -0.68
N SER A 225 -18.19 -18.77 -1.12
CA SER A 225 -19.31 -17.87 -0.74
C SER A 225 -19.49 -17.86 0.78
N GLY A 226 -19.72 -16.67 1.35
CA GLY A 226 -19.81 -16.43 2.79
C GLY A 226 -18.46 -16.19 3.49
N THR A 227 -17.34 -16.17 2.75
CA THR A 227 -16.01 -15.94 3.36
C THR A 227 -15.90 -14.52 3.93
N PHE A 228 -16.42 -13.51 3.22
CA PHE A 228 -16.39 -12.14 3.74
C PHE A 228 -17.38 -11.91 4.89
N GLU A 229 -18.45 -12.72 5.01
CA GLU A 229 -19.32 -12.75 6.18
C GLU A 229 -18.57 -13.30 7.41
N GLU A 230 -17.86 -14.43 7.26
CA GLU A 230 -16.99 -14.97 8.32
C GLU A 230 -15.89 -13.97 8.73
N LEU A 231 -15.32 -13.23 7.76
CA LEU A 231 -14.34 -12.19 8.03
C LEU A 231 -14.94 -11.04 8.85
N MET A 232 -16.17 -10.63 8.52
CA MET A 232 -16.91 -9.61 9.27
C MET A 232 -17.16 -10.07 10.70
N ASP A 233 -17.64 -11.30 10.90
CA ASP A 233 -17.88 -11.87 12.24
C ASP A 233 -16.60 -11.90 13.08
N TYR A 234 -15.48 -12.26 12.45
CA TYR A 234 -14.17 -12.20 13.10
C TYR A 234 -13.80 -10.77 13.52
N ALA A 235 -13.98 -9.78 12.65
CA ALA A 235 -13.70 -8.38 12.98
C ALA A 235 -14.60 -7.85 14.11
N ILE A 236 -15.88 -8.21 14.11
CA ILE A 236 -16.85 -7.86 15.16
C ILE A 236 -16.43 -8.48 16.50
N SER A 237 -15.99 -9.74 16.51
CA SER A 237 -15.49 -10.41 17.72
C SER A 237 -14.30 -9.70 18.37
N ARG A 238 -13.53 -8.93 17.58
CA ARG A 238 -12.41 -8.12 18.06
C ARG A 238 -12.77 -6.66 18.37
N GLY A 239 -14.06 -6.33 18.37
CA GLY A 239 -14.59 -5.03 18.80
C GLY A 239 -14.96 -4.07 17.66
N ALA A 240 -15.00 -4.52 16.40
CA ALA A 240 -15.54 -3.70 15.33
C ALA A 240 -17.06 -3.49 15.51
N SER A 241 -17.53 -2.26 15.26
CA SER A 241 -18.96 -1.96 15.30
C SER A 241 -19.67 -2.54 14.08
N ILE A 242 -20.70 -3.36 14.32
CA ILE A 242 -21.46 -4.05 13.27
C ILE A 242 -22.06 -3.08 12.23
N ASN A 243 -22.54 -1.90 12.66
CA ASN A 243 -23.20 -0.93 11.79
C ASN A 243 -22.23 -0.04 11.00
N GLN A 244 -20.92 -0.09 11.30
CA GLN A 244 -19.89 0.72 10.66
C GLN A 244 -18.86 -0.14 9.91
N TYR A 245 -18.99 -1.46 9.99
CA TYR A 245 -18.04 -2.35 9.36
C TYR A 245 -18.13 -2.24 7.84
N LYS A 246 -16.97 -2.05 7.22
CA LYS A 246 -16.75 -2.16 5.78
C LYS A 246 -15.59 -3.12 5.59
N VAL A 247 -15.67 -3.96 4.56
CA VAL A 247 -14.58 -4.86 4.21
C VAL A 247 -13.32 -4.03 3.92
N PRO A 248 -12.20 -4.29 4.61
CA PRO A 248 -10.96 -3.57 4.34
C PRO A 248 -10.45 -3.92 2.95
N ARG A 249 -10.08 -2.91 2.15
CA ARG A 249 -9.58 -3.11 0.77
C ARG A 249 -8.16 -3.68 0.72
N CYS A 250 -7.41 -3.59 1.81
CA CYS A 250 -6.12 -4.26 1.99
C CYS A 250 -6.00 -4.80 3.41
N VAL A 251 -5.41 -5.99 3.55
CA VAL A 251 -5.19 -6.68 4.81
C VAL A 251 -3.72 -7.04 4.97
N SER A 252 -3.20 -6.86 6.18
CA SER A 252 -1.81 -7.20 6.55
C SER A 252 -1.72 -8.00 7.85
N PHE A 253 -2.86 -8.34 8.46
CA PHE A 253 -2.93 -9.04 9.74
C PHE A 253 -2.97 -10.56 9.52
N THR A 254 -1.96 -11.27 10.03
CA THR A 254 -1.73 -12.69 9.74
C THR A 254 -2.94 -13.59 10.00
N PRO A 255 -3.67 -13.50 11.14
CA PRO A 255 -4.85 -14.33 11.35
C PRO A 255 -5.99 -14.12 10.33
N ILE A 256 -6.13 -12.90 9.81
CA ILE A 256 -7.12 -12.61 8.74
C ILE A 256 -6.67 -13.26 7.44
N MET A 257 -5.37 -13.20 7.13
CA MET A 257 -4.83 -13.84 5.94
C MET A 257 -4.97 -15.37 6.00
N GLU A 258 -4.70 -15.98 7.15
CA GLU A 258 -4.89 -17.44 7.35
C GLU A 258 -6.35 -17.85 7.18
N LEU A 259 -7.30 -17.04 7.66
CA LEU A 259 -8.72 -17.28 7.45
C LEU A 259 -9.07 -17.26 5.95
N LEU A 260 -8.64 -16.22 5.23
CA LEU A 260 -8.86 -16.08 3.79
C LEU A 260 -8.23 -17.23 3.00
N ASP A 261 -6.96 -17.57 3.29
CA ASP A 261 -6.23 -18.67 2.68
C ASP A 261 -6.93 -20.02 2.89
N SER A 262 -7.51 -20.25 4.07
CA SER A 262 -8.24 -21.50 4.38
C SER A 262 -9.54 -21.67 3.58
N ARG A 263 -10.03 -20.60 2.96
CA ARG A 263 -11.29 -20.56 2.19
C ARG A 263 -11.06 -20.43 0.68
N VAL A 264 -9.82 -20.46 0.22
CA VAL A 264 -9.47 -20.41 -1.20
C VAL A 264 -9.97 -21.68 -1.91
N VAL A 265 -10.65 -21.47 -3.03
CA VAL A 265 -11.18 -22.50 -3.93
C VAL A 265 -10.24 -22.71 -5.11
N SER A 266 -9.73 -21.63 -5.69
CA SER A 266 -8.80 -21.65 -6.81
C SER A 266 -7.91 -20.40 -6.84
N THR A 267 -6.75 -20.54 -7.46
CA THR A 267 -5.72 -19.49 -7.58
C THR A 267 -5.34 -19.32 -9.04
N HIS A 268 -5.31 -18.09 -9.51
CA HIS A 268 -5.11 -17.72 -10.92
C HIS A 268 -4.02 -16.66 -11.00
N PHE A 269 -3.23 -16.68 -12.06
CA PHE A 269 -2.11 -15.75 -12.24
C PHE A 269 -2.21 -15.07 -13.59
N SER A 270 -1.72 -13.84 -13.67
CA SER A 270 -1.64 -13.12 -14.94
C SER A 270 -0.83 -13.91 -15.99
N PRO A 271 -1.43 -14.30 -17.13
CA PRO A 271 -0.82 -15.20 -18.12
C PRO A 271 0.27 -14.51 -18.96
N SER A 272 0.28 -13.18 -18.99
CA SER A 272 1.26 -12.38 -19.73
C SER A 272 1.62 -11.11 -18.98
N LEU A 273 2.65 -10.41 -19.43
CA LEU A 273 3.00 -9.10 -18.90
C LEU A 273 1.99 -8.04 -19.38
N PRO A 274 1.68 -7.02 -18.56
CA PRO A 274 0.87 -5.90 -19.01
C PRO A 274 1.64 -5.05 -20.03
N HIS A 275 0.93 -4.26 -20.81
CA HIS A 275 1.55 -3.36 -21.78
C HIS A 275 2.22 -2.19 -21.07
N TRP A 276 3.51 -2.00 -21.33
CA TRP A 276 4.25 -0.83 -20.89
C TRP A 276 5.25 -0.38 -21.96
N VAL A 277 5.32 0.93 -22.15
CA VAL A 277 6.35 1.58 -22.96
C VAL A 277 6.88 2.79 -22.20
N PRO A 278 8.17 3.11 -22.29
CA PRO A 278 8.69 4.37 -21.77
C PRO A 278 8.00 5.50 -22.53
N GLU A 279 7.26 6.36 -21.83
CA GLU A 279 6.75 7.58 -22.46
C GLU A 279 7.94 8.36 -23.03
N ARG A 280 7.93 8.60 -24.35
CA ARG A 280 8.88 9.53 -24.97
C ARG A 280 8.57 10.90 -24.40
N ARG A 281 9.43 11.40 -23.50
CA ARG A 281 9.43 12.81 -23.12
C ARG A 281 9.69 13.63 -24.39
N CYS A 282 8.64 14.22 -24.95
CA CYS A 282 8.74 15.35 -25.89
C CYS A 282 9.09 16.62 -25.12
#